data_AF-A0AAU3PS15-F1
#
_entry.id   AF-A0AAU3PS15-F1
#
_cell.length_a   1.000
_cell.length_b   1.000
_cell.length_c   1.000
_cell.angle_alpha   90.00
_cell.angle_beta   90.00
_cell.angle_gamma   90.00
#
_symmetry.space_group_name_H-M   'P 1'
#
loop_
_entity.id
_entity.type
_entity.pdbx_description
1 polymer ?
#
loop_
_entity_poly.entity_id
_entity_poly.type
_entity_poly.pdbx_seq_one_letter_code
_entity_poly.pdbx_strand_id
1 'polypeptide(L)' 'MVVTYRLATDPVVDPHGYGLTFGTIFSVPTGLLAAALLPQTLRPPQRARVTAVAMATYVVATVLLFAAFLTA' A
#
# COMPACT_ATOMS: atom_id res chain seq x y z
N MET A 1 -18.32 -21.34 -23.49
CA MET A 1 -17.61 -21.25 -22.19
C MET A 1 -16.57 -20.16 -22.34
N VAL A 2 -16.89 -18.93 -21.94
CA VAL A 2 -15.95 -17.80 -22.02
C VAL A 2 -15.16 -17.80 -20.72
N VAL A 3 -13.85 -18.00 -20.82
CA VAL A 3 -12.93 -17.84 -19.68
C VAL A 3 -12.78 -16.35 -19.46
N THR A 4 -13.54 -15.80 -18.52
CA THR A 4 -13.42 -14.40 -18.11
C THR A 4 -12.11 -14.24 -17.33
N TYR A 5 -11.06 -13.86 -18.05
CA TYR A 5 -9.79 -13.46 -17.46
C TYR A 5 -9.98 -12.08 -16.81
N ARG A 6 -9.87 -11.97 -15.48
CA ARG A 6 -9.92 -10.72 -14.69
C ARG A 6 -8.65 -9.86 -14.86
N LEU A 7 -8.16 -9.78 -16.09
CA LEU A 7 -6.96 -9.05 -16.48
C LEU A 7 -7.22 -8.38 -17.84
N ALA A 8 -8.48 -8.02 -18.11
CA ALA A 8 -8.82 -7.17 -19.24
C ALA A 8 -8.26 -5.77 -18.98
N THR A 9 -7.01 -5.56 -19.41
CA THR A 9 -6.27 -4.28 -19.44
C THR A 9 -6.76 -3.38 -20.58
N ASP A 10 -8.08 -3.26 -20.75
CA ASP A 10 -8.66 -2.22 -21.60
C ASP A 10 -8.87 -0.97 -20.74
N PRO A 11 -8.07 0.10 -20.90
CA PRO A 11 -8.19 1.31 -20.10
C PRO A 11 -9.53 2.05 -20.31
N VAL A 12 -10.33 1.67 -21.32
CA VAL A 12 -11.70 2.17 -21.52
C VAL A 12 -12.71 1.44 -20.62
N VAL A 13 -12.40 0.22 -20.15
CA VAL A 13 -13.35 -0.68 -19.48
C VAL A 13 -13.08 -0.83 -17.97
N ASP A 14 -11.86 -0.64 -17.48
CA ASP A 14 -11.56 -0.61 -16.03
C ASP A 14 -10.54 0.50 -15.64
N PRO A 15 -11.00 1.73 -15.40
CA PRO A 15 -10.14 2.83 -14.95
C PRO A 15 -9.59 2.63 -13.53
N HIS A 16 -10.13 1.69 -12.74
CA HIS A 16 -9.74 1.50 -11.34
C HIS A 16 -8.53 0.58 -11.18
N GLY A 17 -8.36 -0.43 -12.05
CA GLY A 17 -7.23 -1.36 -12.00
C GLY A 17 -5.87 -0.68 -12.20
N TYR A 18 -5.78 0.38 -13.02
CA TYR A 18 -4.55 1.13 -13.25
C TYR A 18 -4.11 1.93 -12.02
N GLY A 19 -5.03 2.71 -11.44
CA GLY A 19 -4.75 3.50 -10.23
C GLY A 19 -4.35 2.60 -9.06
N LEU A 20 -4.99 1.43 -8.94
CA LEU A 20 -4.72 0.48 -7.88
C LEU A 20 -3.40 -0.29 -8.10
N THR A 21 -3.05 -0.64 -9.33
CA THR A 21 -1.76 -1.29 -9.66
C THR A 21 -0.58 -0.35 -9.43
N PHE A 22 -0.58 0.83 -10.07
CA PHE A 22 0.51 1.80 -9.89
C PHE A 22 0.53 2.35 -8.47
N GLY A 23 -0.64 2.61 -7.90
CA GLY A 23 -0.80 2.98 -6.49
C GLY A 23 -0.09 1.98 -5.59
N THR A 24 -0.32 0.68 -5.79
CA THR A 24 0.31 -0.38 -4.98
C THR A 24 1.83 -0.43 -5.15
N ILE A 25 2.33 -0.35 -6.38
CA ILE A 25 3.76 -0.36 -6.69
C ILE A 25 4.50 0.79 -5.99
N PHE A 26 3.89 1.98 -5.95
CA PHE A 26 4.51 3.15 -5.32
C PHE A 26 4.26 3.23 -3.82
N SER A 27 3.07 2.86 -3.33
CA SER A 27 2.69 3.05 -1.93
C SER A 27 3.44 2.13 -0.98
N VAL A 28 3.79 0.91 -1.40
CA VAL A 28 4.57 -0.03 -0.57
C VAL A 28 5.98 0.52 -0.25
N PRO A 29 6.85 0.86 -1.23
CA PRO A 29 8.16 1.40 -0.92
C PRO A 29 8.10 2.79 -0.27
N THR A 30 7.21 3.68 -0.72
CA THR A 30 7.06 5.01 -0.12
C THR A 30 6.53 4.94 1.30
N GLY A 31 5.57 4.06 1.59
CA GLY A 31 5.04 3.82 2.93
C GLY A 31 6.09 3.26 3.87
N LEU A 32 6.94 2.35 3.40
CA LEU A 32 8.05 1.82 4.18
C LEU A 32 9.08 2.90 4.51
N LEU A 33 9.45 3.72 3.52
CA LEU A 33 10.35 4.86 3.72
C LEU A 33 9.77 5.84 4.74
N ALA A 34 8.47 6.18 4.63
CA ALA A 34 7.80 7.04 5.59
C ALA A 34 7.80 6.43 7.00
N ALA A 35 7.44 5.15 7.16
CA ALA A 35 7.40 4.48 8.45
C ALA A 35 8.79 4.37 9.10
N ALA A 36 9.85 4.23 8.29
CA ALA A 36 11.23 4.14 8.78
C ALA A 36 11.84 5.52 9.12
N LEU A 37 11.55 6.55 8.31
CA LEU A 37 12.19 7.86 8.40
C LEU A 37 11.44 8.84 9.32
N LEU A 38 10.11 8.81 9.36
CA LEU A 38 9.32 9.73 10.19
C LEU A 38 9.71 9.67 11.67
N PRO A 39 9.87 8.49 12.30
CA PRO A 39 10.27 8.43 13.70
C PRO A 39 11.67 9.00 13.96
N GLN A 40 12.56 9.02 12.96
CA GLN A 40 13.92 9.55 13.09
C GLN A 40 13.95 11.06 13.31
N THR A 41 12.86 11.77 13.05
CA THR A 41 12.79 13.21 13.33
C THR A 41 12.49 13.51 14.81
N LEU A 42 12.14 12.50 15.60
CA LEU A 42 11.68 12.65 16.99
C LEU A 42 12.81 12.45 18.02
N ARG A 43 12.54 12.85 19.26
CA ARG A 43 13.45 12.67 20.40
C ARG A 43 13.50 11.19 20.86
N PRO A 44 14.63 10.72 21.42
CA PRO A 44 14.84 9.32 21.84
C PRO A 44 13.71 8.66 22.63
N PRO A 45 13.08 9.30 23.64
CA PRO A 45 12.04 8.64 24.43
C PRO A 45 10.73 8.41 23.65
N GLN A 46 10.48 9.17 22.58
CA GLN A 46 9.27 9.06 21.76
C GLN A 46 9.49 8.21 20.51
N ARG A 47 10.75 8.11 20.04
CA ARG A 47 11.15 7.35 18.86
C ARG A 47 10.63 5.92 18.87
N ALA A 48 10.90 5.16 19.93
CA ALA A 48 10.51 3.74 19.98
C ALA A 48 8.99 3.54 19.85
N ARG A 49 8.20 4.36 20.56
CA ARG A 49 6.74 4.30 20.50
C ARG A 49 6.22 4.69 19.13
N VAL A 50 6.74 5.76 18.54
CA VAL A 50 6.29 6.21 17.21
C VAL A 50 6.73 5.26 16.10
N THR A 51 7.92 4.66 16.19
CA THR A 51 8.34 3.61 15.25
C THR A 51 7.40 2.42 15.30
N ALA A 52 7.02 1.96 16.50
CA ALA A 52 6.10 0.83 16.64
C ALA A 52 4.72 1.14 16.03
N VAL A 53 4.18 2.35 16.29
CA VAL A 53 2.90 2.78 15.70
C VAL A 53 3.01 2.92 14.19
N ALA A 54 4.04 3.59 13.68
CA ALA A 54 4.23 3.82 12.24
C ALA A 54 4.38 2.49 11.47
N MET A 55 5.15 1.55 12.01
CA MET A 55 5.31 0.22 11.42
C MET A 55 4.01 -0.60 11.49
N ALA A 56 3.28 -0.56 12.60
CA ALA A 56 1.99 -1.22 12.70
C ALA A 56 0.98 -0.66 11.69
N THR A 57 0.89 0.66 11.56
CA THR A 57 0.02 1.32 10.57
C THR A 57 0.44 0.96 9.14
N TYR A 58 1.75 0.92 8.84
CA TYR A 58 2.25 0.50 7.54
C TYR A 58 1.85 -0.94 7.20
N VAL A 59 2.00 -1.88 8.14
CA VAL A 59 1.61 -3.28 7.93
C VAL A 59 0.11 -3.39 7.67
N VAL A 60 -0.73 -2.76 8.50
CA VAL A 60 -2.19 -2.78 8.33
C VAL A 60 -2.59 -2.18 6.98
N ALA A 61 -2.04 -1.02 6.61
CA ALA A 61 -2.34 -0.37 5.34
C ALA A 61 -1.90 -1.23 4.14
N THR A 62 -0.74 -1.88 4.23
CA THR A 62 -0.23 -2.78 3.19
C THR A 62 -1.13 -4.01 3.04
N VAL A 63 -1.55 -4.63 4.14
CA VAL A 63 -2.48 -5.77 4.11
C VAL A 63 -3.82 -5.37 3.48
N LEU A 64 -4.38 -4.23 3.88
CA LEU A 64 -5.64 -3.72 3.31
C LEU A 64 -5.52 -3.41 1.82
N LEU A 65 -4.38 -2.87 1.40
CA LEU A 65 -4.08 -2.58 0.00
C LEU A 65 -3.99 -3.86 -0.83
N PHE A 66 -3.29 -4.90 -0.33
CA PHE A 66 -3.25 -6.19 -1.00
C PHE A 66 -4.62 -6.88 -1.01
N ALA A 67 -5.40 -6.77 0.06
CA ALA A 67 -6.77 -7.25 0.08
C ALA A 67 -7.60 -6.56 -1.02
N ALA A 68 -7.55 -5.23 -1.09
CA ALA A 68 -8.22 -4.47 -2.13
C ALA A 68 -7.76 -4.88 -3.54
N PHE A 69 -6.45 -5.08 -3.74
CA PHE A 69 -5.87 -5.55 -4.99
C PHE A 69 -6.37 -6.93 -5.42
N LEU A 70 -6.55 -7.85 -4.47
CA LEU A 70 -7.00 -9.21 -4.76
C LEU A 70 -8.53 -9.32 -4.91
N THR A 71 -9.28 -8.38 -4.32
CA THR A 71 -10.76 -8.39 -4.36
C THR A 71 -11.37 -7.50 -5.43
N ALA A 72 -10.60 -6.58 -6.01
CA ALA A 72 -10.99 -5.81 -7.20
C ALA A 72 -11.22 -6.74 -8.41
#